data_AF-A0A336LKT0-F1
#
_entry.id   AF-A0A336LKT0-F1
#
_cell.length_a   1.000
_cell.length_b   1.000
_cell.length_c   1.000
_cell.angle_alpha   90.00
_cell.angle_beta   90.00
_cell.angle_gamma   90.00
#
_symmetry.space_group_name_H-M   'P 1'
#
loop_
_entity.id
_entity.type
_entity.pdbx_description
1 polymer ?
#
loop_
_entity_poly.entity_id
_entity_poly.type
_entity_poly.pdbx_seq_one_letter_code
_entity_poly.pdbx_strand_id
1 'polypeptide(L)'
;MLSLSTVQILATLAIDHSLYSLLAQIRYHGRKIKPISSSNTIHFHVHGSGILAEMFQGMGNAMNPMTKSYAIDTVACLPNPIEPNYELYQKICSIIGIVWVLLLLEPYGLRIRQKILEYYYPKRAEERAIWLYNEIMNKRRLFVKMARRKARKKYLKDKAGTQGYNMRIIEIWKKILKFFSLIKYKCKLCGDTFTNYSMLTDCIQSKCNGRYCFDCFDQLKGTCPLCMDPVTYGDMSDYSEEWGSTDEEDFHVERYLKYKIK
;
A
#
# COMPACT_ATOMS: atom_id res chain seq x y z
N MET A 1 6.67 11.11 1.86
CA MET A 1 7.18 12.18 2.73
C MET A 1 6.29 13.41 2.66
N LEU A 2 6.12 14.05 1.49
CA LEU A 2 5.27 15.25 1.35
C LEU A 2 3.82 15.04 1.86
N SER A 3 3.19 13.93 1.49
CA SER A 3 1.81 13.60 1.91
C SER A 3 1.67 13.46 3.42
N LEU A 4 2.65 12.87 4.10
CA LEU A 4 2.65 12.69 5.55
C LEU A 4 2.73 14.05 6.25
N SER A 5 3.67 14.91 5.80
CA SER A 5 3.85 16.25 6.37
C SER A 5 2.61 17.12 6.15
N THR A 6 1.95 17.04 4.99
CA THR A 6 0.70 17.79 4.75
C THR A 6 -0.43 17.33 5.66
N VAL A 7 -0.56 16.02 5.91
CA VAL A 7 -1.57 15.50 6.83
C VAL A 7 -1.29 15.93 8.27
N GLN A 8 -0.01 15.91 8.69
CA GLN A 8 0.39 16.37 10.02
C GLN A 8 0.05 17.86 10.23
N ILE A 9 0.37 18.72 9.26
CA ILE A 9 0.08 20.16 9.35
C ILE A 9 -1.44 20.40 9.40
N LEU A 10 -2.21 19.76 8.53
CA LEU A 10 -3.67 19.88 8.54
C LEU A 10 -4.29 19.36 9.85
N ALA A 11 -3.76 18.27 10.40
CA ALA A 11 -4.20 17.75 11.69
C ALA A 11 -3.91 18.75 12.82
N THR A 12 -2.73 19.37 12.85
CA THR A 12 -2.42 20.40 13.86
C THR A 12 -3.33 21.62 13.77
N LEU A 13 -3.64 22.09 12.55
CA LEU A 13 -4.58 23.21 12.33
C LEU A 13 -6.01 22.85 12.78
N ALA A 14 -6.44 21.61 12.49
CA ALA A 14 -7.75 21.11 12.91
C ALA A 14 -7.84 20.99 14.44
N ILE A 15 -6.78 20.49 15.08
CA ILE A 15 -6.71 20.37 16.54
C ILE A 15 -6.77 21.75 17.20
N ASP A 16 -5.99 22.72 16.72
CA ASP A 16 -5.97 24.07 17.28
C ASP A 16 -7.34 24.76 17.15
N HIS A 17 -7.98 24.65 15.98
CA HIS A 17 -9.35 25.15 15.79
C HIS A 17 -10.38 24.43 16.67
N SER A 18 -10.24 23.11 16.83
CA SER A 18 -11.12 22.33 17.70
C SER A 18 -10.97 22.73 19.17
N LEU A 19 -9.75 22.96 19.63
CA LEU A 19 -9.44 23.40 20.99
C LEU A 19 -10.01 24.80 21.25
N TYR A 20 -9.85 25.73 20.31
CA TYR A 20 -10.50 27.05 20.38
C TYR A 20 -12.03 26.92 20.48
N SER A 21 -12.63 26.11 19.60
CA SER A 21 -14.08 25.92 19.56
C SER A 21 -14.62 25.30 20.86
N LEU A 22 -13.91 24.31 21.40
CA LEU A 22 -14.26 23.67 22.67
C LEU A 22 -14.15 24.66 23.83
N LEU A 23 -13.06 25.41 23.95
CA LEU A 23 -12.90 26.43 25.00
C LEU A 23 -13.96 27.53 24.89
N ALA A 24 -14.30 27.96 23.68
CA ALA A 24 -15.37 28.93 23.43
C ALA A 24 -16.74 28.39 23.88
N GLN A 25 -17.03 27.12 23.60
CA GLN A 25 -18.26 26.46 24.06
C GLN A 25 -18.31 26.30 25.58
N ILE A 26 -17.22 25.83 26.21
CA ILE A 26 -17.14 25.67 27.67
C ILE A 26 -17.37 27.03 28.35
N ARG A 27 -16.81 28.11 27.81
CA ARG A 27 -17.04 29.46 28.32
C ARG A 27 -18.47 29.95 28.11
N TYR A 28 -19.04 29.67 26.94
CA TYR A 28 -20.43 30.01 26.64
C TYR A 28 -21.41 29.32 27.60
N HIS A 29 -21.19 28.04 27.89
CA HIS A 29 -22.01 27.30 28.85
C HIS A 29 -21.68 27.65 30.30
N GLY A 30 -20.41 27.89 30.64
CA GLY A 30 -19.97 28.32 31.97
C GLY A 30 -20.59 29.64 32.40
N ARG A 31 -20.76 30.59 31.48
CA ARG A 31 -21.45 31.87 31.74
C ARG A 31 -22.96 31.72 31.98
N LYS A 32 -23.56 30.62 31.53
CA LYS A 32 -24.98 30.30 31.71
C LYS A 32 -25.26 29.48 32.97
N ILE A 33 -24.25 28.85 33.54
CA ILE A 33 -24.36 28.19 34.85
C ILE A 33 -24.54 29.31 35.87
N LYS A 34 -25.76 29.46 36.39
CA LYS A 34 -26.06 30.39 37.48
C LYS A 34 -25.11 30.04 38.64
N PRO A 35 -24.55 31.04 39.34
CA PRO A 35 -23.77 30.75 40.54
C PRO A 35 -24.58 29.80 41.42
N ILE A 36 -23.92 28.79 41.96
CA ILE A 36 -24.54 27.82 42.87
C ILE A 36 -24.99 28.63 44.08
N SER A 37 -26.22 29.14 44.02
CA SER A 37 -26.94 29.60 45.19
C SER A 37 -27.27 28.32 45.93
N SER A 38 -26.40 27.92 46.85
CA SER A 38 -26.74 26.91 47.85
C SER A 38 -27.77 27.52 48.80
N SER A 39 -28.98 27.76 48.30
CA SER A 39 -30.16 28.15 49.08
C SER A 39 -30.75 26.93 49.79
N ASN A 40 -29.90 26.05 50.32
CA ASN A 40 -30.32 25.05 51.30
C ASN A 40 -30.02 25.61 52.69
N THR A 41 -30.67 26.71 53.02
CA THR A 41 -30.81 27.15 54.42
C THR A 41 -31.73 26.16 55.13
N ILE A 42 -31.13 25.13 55.72
CA ILE A 42 -31.85 24.22 56.61
C ILE A 42 -32.16 25.02 57.89
N HIS A 43 -33.36 25.59 57.97
CA HIS A 43 -33.84 26.26 59.17
C HIS A 43 -34.34 25.21 60.16
N PHE A 44 -33.65 25.07 61.29
CA PHE A 44 -34.05 24.16 62.36
C PHE A 44 -35.07 24.85 63.28
N HIS A 45 -36.36 24.50 63.15
CA HIS A 45 -37.43 25.07 63.97
C HIS A 45 -37.91 24.06 65.03
N VAL A 46 -37.57 24.30 66.29
CA VAL A 46 -37.97 23.45 67.43
C VAL A 46 -39.25 23.99 68.07
N HIS A 47 -40.33 23.21 68.07
CA HIS A 47 -41.58 23.54 68.75
C HIS A 47 -41.62 22.92 70.16
N GLY A 48 -41.88 23.75 71.18
CA GLY A 48 -42.07 23.32 72.57
C GLY A 48 -41.81 24.46 73.56
N SER A 49 -42.55 24.50 74.67
CA SER A 49 -42.37 25.49 75.74
C SER A 49 -41.86 24.77 77.00
N GLY A 50 -40.56 24.82 77.22
CA GLY A 50 -39.88 24.24 78.38
C GLY A 50 -38.37 24.46 78.31
N ILE A 51 -37.67 24.33 79.44
CA ILE A 51 -36.22 24.58 79.55
C ILE A 51 -35.39 23.82 78.50
N LEU A 52 -35.78 22.57 78.19
CA LEU A 52 -35.09 21.76 77.19
C LEU A 52 -35.27 22.33 75.77
N ALA A 53 -36.46 22.87 75.46
CA ALA A 53 -36.76 23.47 74.17
C ALA A 53 -35.95 24.76 73.95
N GLU A 54 -35.76 25.58 74.98
CA GLU A 54 -34.92 26.78 74.91
C GLU A 54 -33.44 26.43 74.66
N MET A 55 -32.92 25.37 75.28
CA MET A 55 -31.56 24.89 75.01
C MET A 55 -31.40 24.43 73.55
N PHE A 56 -32.35 23.65 73.02
CA PHE A 56 -32.30 23.20 71.63
C PHE A 56 -32.49 24.34 70.62
N GLN A 57 -33.29 25.36 70.95
CA GLN A 57 -33.42 26.56 70.13
C GLN A 57 -32.12 27.38 70.13
N GLY A 58 -31.43 27.49 71.26
CA GLY A 58 -30.12 28.14 71.35
C GLY A 58 -29.07 27.43 70.48
N MET A 59 -28.99 26.10 70.55
CA MET A 59 -28.07 25.31 69.71
C MET A 59 -28.45 25.36 68.23
N GLY A 60 -29.74 25.26 67.90
CA GLY A 60 -30.25 25.40 66.54
C GLY A 60 -29.95 26.77 65.92
N ASN A 61 -30.08 27.84 66.71
CA ASN A 61 -29.77 29.20 66.27
C ASN A 61 -28.28 29.44 66.10
N ALA A 62 -27.42 28.82 66.92
CA ALA A 62 -25.97 28.87 66.76
C ALA A 62 -25.48 28.06 65.55
N MET A 63 -26.20 27.00 65.18
CA MET A 63 -25.94 26.17 64.00
C MET A 63 -26.55 26.73 62.71
N ASN A 64 -27.36 27.79 62.76
CA ASN A 64 -27.80 28.48 61.55
C ASN A 64 -26.54 29.04 60.86
N PRO A 65 -26.18 28.51 59.69
CA PRO A 65 -25.00 29.01 59.00
C PRO A 65 -25.27 30.49 58.67
N MET A 66 -24.39 31.39 59.12
CA MET A 66 -24.37 32.79 58.67
C MET A 66 -24.06 32.79 57.17
N THR A 67 -25.10 32.57 56.37
CA THR A 67 -25.04 32.38 54.93
C THR A 67 -24.93 33.73 54.26
N LYS A 68 -23.74 34.33 54.33
CA LYS A 68 -23.36 35.30 53.30
C LYS A 68 -23.33 34.52 51.99
N SER A 69 -24.24 34.80 51.06
CA SER A 69 -24.35 34.06 49.80
C SER A 69 -23.03 34.15 49.05
N TYR A 70 -22.20 33.11 49.14
CA TYR A 70 -20.97 33.02 48.38
C TYR A 70 -21.37 32.55 46.98
N ALA A 71 -21.71 33.51 46.11
CA ALA A 71 -21.87 33.23 44.70
C ALA A 71 -20.49 32.89 44.14
N ILE A 72 -20.19 31.60 43.99
CA ILE A 72 -18.95 31.17 43.33
C ILE A 72 -19.12 31.43 41.84
N ASP A 73 -18.50 32.51 41.34
CA ASP A 73 -18.43 32.83 39.92
C ASP A 73 -17.45 31.88 39.23
N THR A 74 -17.95 30.74 38.76
CA THR A 74 -17.20 29.70 38.03
C THR A 74 -16.56 30.21 36.72
N VAL A 75 -17.02 31.35 36.22
CA VAL A 75 -16.52 32.00 34.99
C VAL A 75 -15.14 32.63 35.19
N ALA A 76 -14.82 33.09 36.42
CA ALA A 76 -13.54 33.75 36.71
C ALA A 76 -12.34 32.79 36.62
N CYS A 77 -12.57 31.49 36.85
CA CYS A 77 -11.55 30.46 36.78
C CYS A 77 -11.31 29.92 35.36
N LEU A 78 -12.10 30.36 34.38
CA LEU A 78 -12.10 29.79 33.05
C LEU A 78 -11.19 30.58 32.09
N PRO A 79 -10.23 29.93 31.39
CA PRO A 79 -9.32 30.62 30.50
C PRO A 79 -10.05 31.32 29.36
N ASN A 80 -9.52 32.48 28.93
CA ASN A 80 -10.01 33.20 27.75
C ASN A 80 -9.53 32.47 26.48
N PRO A 81 -10.43 31.97 25.60
CA PRO A 81 -10.02 31.41 24.33
C PRO A 81 -9.39 32.51 23.46
N ILE A 82 -8.19 32.25 22.93
CA ILE A 82 -7.50 33.14 21.99
C ILE A 82 -7.93 32.74 20.59
N GLU A 83 -8.41 33.70 19.81
CA GLU A 83 -8.85 33.44 18.44
C GLU A 83 -7.67 33.06 17.54
N PRO A 84 -7.77 31.94 16.78
CA PRO A 84 -6.74 31.56 15.84
C PRO A 84 -6.67 32.56 14.69
N ASN A 85 -5.46 32.84 14.20
CA ASN A 85 -5.27 33.77 13.09
C ASN A 85 -5.65 33.11 11.75
N TYR A 86 -6.89 33.37 11.31
CA TYR A 86 -7.45 32.81 10.08
C TYR A 86 -6.69 33.23 8.80
N GLU A 87 -6.06 34.40 8.77
CA GLU A 87 -5.26 34.83 7.61
C GLU A 87 -4.01 33.97 7.44
N LEU A 88 -3.36 33.63 8.54
CA LEU A 88 -2.18 32.77 8.53
C LEU A 88 -2.55 31.34 8.12
N TYR A 89 -3.70 30.85 8.56
CA TYR A 89 -4.24 29.54 8.16
C TYR A 89 -4.52 29.48 6.66
N GLN A 90 -5.16 30.52 6.11
CA GLN A 90 -5.40 30.63 4.67
C GLN A 90 -4.09 30.66 3.88
N LYS A 91 -3.08 31.41 4.35
CA LYS A 91 -1.74 31.42 3.75
C LYS A 91 -1.10 30.03 3.73
N ILE A 92 -1.09 29.31 4.86
CA ILE A 92 -0.53 27.96 4.94
C ILE A 92 -1.25 27.01 3.98
N CYS A 93 -2.58 26.99 4.01
CA CYS A 93 -3.36 26.13 3.12
C CYS A 93 -3.14 26.46 1.64
N SER A 94 -3.02 27.75 1.29
CA SER A 94 -2.75 28.18 -0.09
C SER A 94 -1.39 27.68 -0.59
N ILE A 95 -0.34 27.77 0.23
CA ILE A 95 1.01 27.29 -0.12
C ILE A 95 1.00 25.78 -0.31
N ILE A 96 0.36 25.04 0.60
CA ILE A 96 0.20 23.58 0.46
C ILE A 96 -0.51 23.24 -0.85
N GLY A 97 -1.60 23.94 -1.17
CA GLY A 97 -2.34 23.75 -2.43
C GLY A 97 -1.47 23.99 -3.66
N ILE A 98 -0.71 25.09 -3.69
CA ILE A 98 0.21 25.41 -4.80
C ILE A 98 1.26 24.31 -4.97
N VAL A 99 1.84 23.83 -3.87
CA VAL A 99 2.84 22.75 -3.91
C VAL A 99 2.25 21.47 -4.50
N TRP A 100 1.02 21.11 -4.13
CA TRP A 100 0.32 19.96 -4.72
C TRP A 100 0.04 20.14 -6.21
N VAL A 101 -0.37 21.33 -6.63
CA VAL A 101 -0.57 21.64 -8.07
C VAL A 101 0.75 21.51 -8.83
N LEU A 102 1.85 22.01 -8.30
CA LEU A 102 3.17 21.88 -8.92
C LEU A 102 3.62 20.41 -9.01
N LEU A 103 3.37 19.62 -7.96
CA LEU A 103 3.64 18.17 -7.97
C LEU A 103 2.84 17.44 -9.07
N LEU A 104 1.58 17.83 -9.26
CA LEU A 104 0.74 17.28 -10.33
C LEU A 104 1.18 17.74 -11.72
N LEU A 105 1.74 18.94 -11.84
CA LEU A 105 2.26 19.50 -13.09
C LEU A 105 3.65 18.95 -13.47
N GLU A 106 4.44 18.47 -12.51
CA GLU A 106 5.76 17.88 -12.72
C GLU A 106 5.81 16.84 -13.87
N PRO A 107 4.93 15.81 -13.94
CA PRO A 107 4.91 14.87 -15.05
C PRO A 107 4.58 15.52 -16.40
N TYR A 108 3.76 16.59 -16.41
CA TYR A 108 3.45 17.34 -17.62
C TYR A 108 4.64 18.21 -18.06
N GLY A 109 5.39 18.78 -17.11
CA GLY A 109 6.63 19.51 -17.38
C GLY A 109 7.67 18.66 -18.09
N LEU A 110 7.82 17.40 -17.69
CA LEU A 110 8.70 16.43 -18.37
C LEU A 110 8.27 16.18 -19.82
N ARG A 111 6.96 16.05 -20.08
CA ARG A 111 6.42 15.87 -21.43
C ARG A 111 6.62 17.12 -22.31
N ILE A 112 6.37 18.30 -21.76
CA ILE A 112 6.55 19.57 -22.48
C ILE A 112 8.04 19.78 -22.81
N ARG A 113 8.96 19.47 -21.89
CA ARG A 113 10.40 19.55 -22.15
C ARG A 113 10.83 18.70 -23.34
N GLN A 114 10.28 17.49 -23.48
CA GLN A 114 10.57 16.63 -24.62
C GLN A 114 10.05 17.24 -25.93
N LYS A 115 8.84 17.81 -25.92
CA LYS A 115 8.26 18.49 -27.09
C LYS A 115 9.04 19.73 -27.52
N ILE A 116 9.50 20.53 -26.56
CA ILE A 116 10.37 21.69 -26.83
C ILE A 116 11.69 21.23 -27.44
N LEU A 117 12.32 20.19 -26.88
CA LEU A 117 13.58 19.67 -27.41
C LEU A 117 13.43 19.13 -28.84
N GLU A 118 12.32 18.43 -29.13
CA GLU A 118 11.97 17.93 -30.46
C GLU A 118 11.84 19.08 -31.46
N TYR A 119 11.24 20.21 -31.04
CA TYR A 119 11.07 21.40 -31.88
C TYR A 119 12.41 22.08 -32.23
N TYR A 120 13.29 22.28 -31.24
CA TYR A 120 14.56 23.00 -31.47
C TYR A 120 15.69 22.11 -32.03
N TYR A 121 15.72 20.81 -31.69
CA TYR A 121 16.81 19.89 -32.05
C TYR A 121 16.28 18.54 -32.59
N PRO A 122 15.63 18.52 -33.76
CA PRO A 122 14.93 17.33 -34.26
C PRO A 122 15.89 16.15 -34.52
N LYS A 123 17.06 16.40 -35.13
CA LYS A 123 18.04 15.34 -35.44
C LYS A 123 18.49 14.56 -34.19
N ARG A 124 18.78 15.30 -33.11
CA ARG A 124 19.23 14.70 -31.85
C ARG A 124 18.09 14.02 -31.09
N ALA A 125 16.85 14.49 -31.27
CA ALA A 125 15.66 13.85 -30.70
C ALA A 125 15.40 12.49 -31.35
N GLU A 126 15.55 12.39 -32.68
CA GLU A 126 15.40 11.16 -33.45
C GLU A 126 16.45 10.10 -33.05
N GLU A 127 17.73 10.47 -32.97
CA GLU A 127 18.80 9.57 -32.51
C GLU A 127 18.50 8.97 -31.13
N ARG A 128 18.03 9.81 -30.19
CA ARG A 128 17.64 9.36 -28.84
C ARG A 128 16.42 8.47 -28.87
N ALA A 129 15.44 8.74 -29.75
CA ALA A 129 14.25 7.91 -29.90
C ALA A 129 14.60 6.53 -30.48
N ILE A 130 15.45 6.47 -31.51
CA ILE A 130 15.95 5.22 -32.10
C ILE A 130 16.76 4.43 -31.06
N TRP A 131 17.66 5.10 -30.33
CA TRP A 131 18.43 4.47 -29.26
C TRP A 131 17.51 3.91 -28.16
N LEU A 132 16.54 4.68 -27.69
CA LEU A 132 15.58 4.26 -26.66
C LEU A 132 14.73 3.09 -27.13
N TYR A 133 14.27 3.12 -28.39
CA TYR A 133 13.54 2.02 -29.00
C TYR A 133 14.37 0.73 -29.01
N ASN A 134 15.60 0.82 -29.51
CA ASN A 134 16.52 -0.32 -29.55
C ASN A 134 16.81 -0.85 -28.16
N GLU A 135 17.01 0.02 -27.18
CA GLU A 135 17.26 -0.35 -25.79
C GLU A 135 16.05 -1.03 -25.14
N ILE A 136 14.83 -0.51 -25.34
CA ILE A 136 13.59 -1.14 -24.84
C ILE A 136 13.42 -2.52 -25.49
N MET A 137 13.63 -2.62 -26.80
CA MET A 137 13.52 -3.89 -27.52
C MET A 137 14.58 -4.88 -27.04
N ASN A 138 15.81 -4.43 -26.78
CA ASN A 138 16.87 -5.26 -26.25
C ASN A 138 16.53 -5.75 -24.83
N LYS A 139 16.15 -4.84 -23.91
CA LYS A 139 15.73 -5.22 -22.54
C LYS A 139 14.59 -6.23 -22.52
N ARG A 140 13.57 -6.05 -23.37
CA ARG A 140 12.47 -7.02 -23.51
C ARG A 140 12.97 -8.38 -23.97
N ARG A 141 13.83 -8.43 -25.00
CA ARG A 141 14.45 -9.69 -25.47
C ARG A 141 15.28 -10.35 -24.37
N LEU A 142 16.12 -9.61 -23.66
CA LEU A 142 16.92 -10.12 -22.55
C LEU A 142 16.03 -10.67 -21.43
N PHE A 143 14.97 -9.96 -21.04
CA PHE A 143 14.04 -10.43 -20.02
C PHE A 143 13.40 -11.77 -20.40
N VAL A 144 12.87 -11.88 -21.63
CA VAL A 144 12.28 -13.12 -22.13
C VAL A 144 13.32 -14.25 -22.18
N LYS A 145 14.55 -13.98 -22.62
CA LYS A 145 15.66 -14.96 -22.60
C LYS A 145 15.93 -15.46 -21.18
N MET A 146 16.10 -14.55 -20.21
CA MET A 146 16.36 -14.92 -18.82
C MET A 146 15.20 -15.69 -18.19
N ALA A 147 13.96 -15.31 -18.48
CA ALA A 147 12.77 -16.02 -18.02
C ALA A 147 12.71 -17.46 -18.58
N ARG A 148 13.02 -17.65 -19.87
CA ARG A 148 13.12 -18.97 -20.50
C ARG A 148 14.16 -19.86 -19.82
N ARG A 149 15.37 -19.34 -19.58
CA ARG A 149 16.46 -20.07 -18.90
C ARG A 149 16.09 -20.48 -17.48
N LYS A 150 15.49 -19.55 -16.74
CA LYS A 150 15.02 -19.83 -15.37
C LYS A 150 13.95 -20.92 -15.35
N ALA A 151 13.01 -20.89 -16.31
CA ALA A 151 11.99 -21.91 -16.44
C ALA A 151 12.60 -23.29 -16.77
N ARG A 152 13.54 -23.36 -17.71
CA ARG A 152 14.29 -24.58 -18.06
C ARG A 152 15.08 -25.14 -16.89
N LYS A 153 15.92 -24.32 -16.24
CA LYS A 153 16.74 -24.76 -15.10
C LYS A 153 15.89 -25.33 -13.97
N LYS A 154 14.73 -24.72 -13.70
CA LYS A 154 13.79 -25.26 -12.71
C LYS A 154 13.19 -26.59 -13.15
N TYR A 155 12.79 -26.72 -14.40
CA TYR A 155 12.24 -27.98 -14.94
C TYR A 155 13.28 -29.11 -14.93
N LEU A 156 14.53 -28.84 -15.32
CA LEU A 156 15.62 -29.81 -15.25
C LEU A 156 15.92 -30.21 -13.80
N LYS A 157 15.93 -29.26 -12.87
CA LYS A 157 16.09 -29.55 -11.43
C LYS A 157 14.94 -30.38 -10.88
N ASP A 158 13.69 -30.09 -11.25
CA ASP A 158 12.52 -30.86 -10.84
C ASP A 158 12.54 -32.28 -11.45
N LYS A 159 13.09 -32.46 -12.66
CA LYS A 159 13.26 -33.77 -13.33
C LYS A 159 14.39 -34.60 -12.71
N ALA A 160 15.52 -33.98 -12.39
CA ALA A 160 16.67 -34.63 -11.75
C ALA A 160 16.42 -34.93 -10.26
N GLY A 161 15.67 -34.05 -9.59
CA GLY A 161 15.28 -34.17 -8.19
C GLY A 161 14.04 -35.04 -7.99
N THR A 162 14.06 -36.29 -8.42
CA THR A 162 13.05 -37.28 -8.00
C THR A 162 13.38 -37.75 -6.58
N GLN A 163 13.29 -36.85 -5.59
CA GLN A 163 13.43 -37.22 -4.18
C GLN A 163 12.07 -37.58 -3.58
N GLY A 164 11.99 -38.79 -3.03
CA GLY A 164 10.80 -39.41 -2.46
C GLY A 164 10.22 -38.62 -1.28
N TYR A 165 9.13 -37.92 -1.54
CA TYR A 165 8.22 -37.43 -0.52
C TYR A 165 6.93 -38.25 -0.55
N ASN A 166 6.35 -38.52 0.62
CA ASN A 166 5.14 -39.32 0.81
C ASN A 166 3.95 -38.74 0.02
N MET A 167 3.74 -39.26 -1.20
CA MET A 167 2.74 -38.80 -2.18
C MET A 167 1.31 -38.75 -1.62
N ARG A 168 0.96 -39.66 -0.70
CA ARG A 168 -0.38 -39.79 -0.12
C ARG A 168 -0.81 -38.58 0.73
N ILE A 169 0.10 -37.96 1.47
CA ILE A 169 -0.25 -36.82 2.33
C ILE A 169 -0.54 -35.60 1.45
N ILE A 170 0.29 -35.36 0.43
CA ILE A 170 0.15 -34.22 -0.48
C ILE A 170 -1.16 -34.27 -1.28
N GLU A 171 -1.63 -35.44 -1.66
CA GLU A 171 -2.89 -35.60 -2.41
C GLU A 171 -4.12 -35.24 -1.57
N ILE A 172 -4.14 -35.60 -0.29
CA ILE A 172 -5.24 -35.26 0.64
C ILE A 172 -5.27 -33.75 0.87
N TRP A 173 -4.11 -33.13 1.14
CA TRP A 173 -4.00 -31.68 1.32
C TRP A 173 -4.36 -30.89 0.05
N LYS A 174 -4.04 -31.41 -1.15
CA LYS A 174 -4.48 -30.82 -2.42
C LYS A 174 -6.00 -30.85 -2.59
N LYS A 175 -6.69 -31.93 -2.20
CA LYS A 175 -8.16 -31.99 -2.26
C LYS A 175 -8.80 -30.97 -1.33
N ILE A 176 -8.28 -30.81 -0.12
CA ILE A 176 -8.76 -29.81 0.85
C ILE A 176 -8.51 -28.38 0.33
N LEU A 177 -7.32 -28.09 -0.19
CA LEU A 177 -7.00 -26.77 -0.79
C LEU A 177 -7.85 -26.46 -2.03
N LYS A 178 -8.24 -27.49 -2.81
CA LYS A 178 -9.17 -27.34 -3.94
C LYS A 178 -10.56 -26.94 -3.46
N PHE A 179 -11.03 -27.54 -2.37
CA PHE A 179 -12.33 -27.24 -1.77
C PHE A 179 -12.42 -25.78 -1.30
N PHE A 180 -11.33 -25.24 -0.74
CA PHE A 180 -11.24 -23.83 -0.33
C PHE A 180 -10.93 -22.85 -1.49
N SER A 181 -10.93 -23.29 -2.76
CA SER A 181 -10.57 -22.45 -3.92
C SER A 181 -9.19 -21.77 -3.81
N LEU A 182 -8.28 -22.35 -3.02
CA LEU A 182 -6.92 -21.84 -2.80
C LEU A 182 -5.91 -22.35 -3.83
N ILE A 183 -6.32 -23.25 -4.73
CA ILE A 183 -5.47 -23.74 -5.82
C ILE A 183 -5.35 -22.66 -6.88
N LYS A 184 -4.16 -22.08 -6.97
CA LYS A 184 -3.80 -21.15 -8.03
C LYS A 184 -2.93 -21.85 -9.06
N TYR A 185 -3.28 -21.73 -10.32
CA TYR A 185 -2.49 -22.20 -11.45
C TYR A 185 -1.39 -21.20 -11.74
N LYS A 186 -0.15 -21.65 -11.90
CA LYS A 186 1.00 -20.77 -12.11
C LYS A 186 1.56 -20.90 -13.52
N CYS A 187 1.75 -19.78 -14.20
CA CYS A 187 2.50 -19.74 -15.45
C CYS A 187 3.99 -20.06 -15.20
N LYS A 188 4.57 -20.96 -15.98
CA LYS A 188 5.97 -21.38 -15.82
C LYS A 188 6.99 -20.32 -16.29
N LEU A 189 6.56 -19.35 -17.10
CA LEU A 189 7.42 -18.29 -17.65
C LEU A 189 7.41 -17.00 -16.79
N CYS A 190 6.27 -16.31 -16.68
CA CYS A 190 6.15 -15.07 -15.88
C CYS A 190 6.03 -15.34 -14.37
N GLY A 191 5.48 -16.49 -13.99
CA GLY A 191 5.25 -16.84 -12.59
C GLY A 191 3.93 -16.33 -12.01
N ASP A 192 3.08 -15.70 -12.82
CA ASP A 192 1.77 -15.22 -12.39
C ASP A 192 0.83 -16.36 -12.01
N THR A 193 -0.05 -16.08 -11.07
CA THR A 193 -1.00 -17.03 -10.50
C THR A 193 -2.42 -16.71 -10.94
N PHE A 194 -3.11 -17.69 -11.50
CA PHE A 194 -4.47 -17.59 -12.02
C PHE A 194 -5.40 -18.52 -11.25
N THR A 195 -6.64 -18.10 -11.03
CA THR A 195 -7.69 -18.91 -10.41
C THR A 195 -8.38 -19.83 -11.43
N ASN A 196 -8.51 -19.37 -12.68
CA ASN A 196 -9.16 -20.11 -13.75
C ASN A 196 -8.15 -20.85 -14.63
N TYR A 197 -8.37 -22.15 -14.85
CA TYR A 197 -7.52 -22.97 -15.70
C TYR A 197 -7.58 -22.55 -17.18
N SER A 198 -8.75 -22.11 -17.65
CA SER A 198 -8.99 -21.71 -19.05
C SER A 198 -8.14 -20.53 -19.53
N MET A 199 -7.51 -19.80 -18.61
CA MET A 199 -6.62 -18.68 -18.91
C MET A 199 -5.18 -19.12 -19.21
N LEU A 200 -4.89 -20.44 -19.14
CA LEU A 200 -3.58 -20.98 -19.43
C LEU A 200 -3.63 -21.91 -20.64
N THR A 201 -2.55 -21.86 -21.41
CA THR A 201 -2.30 -22.73 -22.56
C THR A 201 -1.25 -23.75 -22.18
N ASP A 202 -1.58 -25.03 -22.37
CA ASP A 202 -0.64 -26.13 -22.18
C ASP A 202 0.18 -26.37 -23.45
N CYS A 203 1.37 -26.96 -23.28
CA CYS A 203 2.21 -27.39 -24.40
C CYS A 203 1.53 -28.50 -25.21
N ILE A 204 1.70 -28.47 -26.54
CA ILE A 204 1.16 -29.47 -27.47
C ILE A 204 1.81 -30.86 -27.23
N GLN A 205 3.04 -30.90 -26.72
CA GLN A 205 3.77 -32.15 -26.51
C GLN A 205 3.24 -32.91 -25.29
N SER A 206 2.75 -34.14 -25.51
CA SER A 206 2.09 -34.99 -24.50
C SER A 206 2.95 -35.34 -23.27
N LYS A 207 4.28 -35.26 -23.38
CA LYS A 207 5.23 -35.51 -22.27
C LYS A 207 5.70 -34.24 -21.54
N CYS A 208 5.19 -33.05 -21.91
CA CYS A 208 5.65 -31.78 -21.35
C CYS A 208 4.59 -31.11 -20.46
N ASN A 209 4.91 -30.91 -19.18
CA ASN A 209 4.04 -30.19 -18.23
C ASN A 209 4.22 -28.65 -18.33
N GLY A 210 4.46 -28.14 -19.54
CA GLY A 210 4.64 -26.72 -19.81
C GLY A 210 3.30 -26.01 -19.86
N ARG A 211 3.07 -25.10 -18.91
CA ARG A 211 1.84 -24.30 -18.82
C ARG A 211 2.15 -22.81 -18.80
N TYR A 212 1.49 -22.05 -19.66
CA TYR A 212 1.79 -20.64 -19.91
C TYR A 212 0.53 -19.79 -19.90
N CYS A 213 0.67 -18.51 -19.57
CA CYS A 213 -0.36 -17.51 -19.83
C CYS A 213 -0.47 -17.23 -21.34
N PHE A 214 -1.61 -16.73 -21.83
CA PHE A 214 -1.78 -16.41 -23.26
C PHE A 214 -0.69 -15.47 -23.78
N ASP A 215 -0.44 -14.35 -23.08
CA ASP A 215 0.59 -13.38 -23.47
C ASP A 215 2.00 -13.99 -23.49
N CYS A 216 2.26 -14.90 -22.54
CA CYS A 216 3.52 -15.60 -22.42
C CYS A 216 3.71 -16.58 -23.58
N PHE A 217 2.65 -17.26 -23.99
CA PHE A 217 2.67 -18.24 -25.06
C PHE A 217 2.80 -17.58 -26.44
N ASP A 218 2.16 -16.42 -26.62
CA ASP A 218 2.29 -15.58 -27.81
C ASP A 218 3.72 -15.02 -27.96
N GLN A 219 4.31 -14.51 -26.88
CA GLN A 219 5.73 -14.08 -26.85
C GLN A 219 6.71 -15.22 -27.15
N LEU A 220 6.30 -16.46 -26.89
CA LEU A 220 7.05 -17.67 -27.22
C LEU A 220 6.82 -18.16 -28.66
N LYS A 221 5.94 -17.50 -29.44
CA LYS A 221 5.52 -17.93 -30.78
C LYS A 221 5.13 -19.41 -30.81
N GLY A 222 4.41 -19.86 -29.79
CA GLY A 222 3.97 -21.25 -29.65
C GLY A 222 5.08 -22.28 -29.36
N THR A 223 6.33 -21.85 -29.14
CA THR A 223 7.44 -22.76 -28.88
C THR A 223 7.68 -22.93 -27.38
N CYS A 224 7.55 -24.14 -26.86
CA CYS A 224 7.73 -24.41 -25.44
C CYS A 224 9.22 -24.50 -25.06
N PRO A 225 9.74 -23.59 -24.21
CA PRO A 225 11.15 -23.60 -23.80
C PRO A 225 11.54 -24.80 -22.93
N LEU A 226 10.58 -25.60 -22.43
CA LEU A 226 10.86 -26.74 -21.55
C LEU A 226 11.13 -28.06 -22.29
N CYS A 227 10.53 -28.24 -23.47
CA CYS A 227 10.67 -29.48 -24.26
C CYS A 227 11.44 -29.30 -25.55
N MET A 228 11.54 -28.07 -26.06
CA MET A 228 12.33 -27.76 -27.26
C MET A 228 13.74 -27.31 -26.87
N ASP A 229 14.71 -27.63 -27.72
CA ASP A 229 16.11 -27.24 -27.49
C ASP A 229 16.37 -25.76 -27.76
N PRO A 230 17.29 -25.10 -27.02
CA PRO A 230 17.73 -23.71 -27.24
C PRO A 230 18.02 -23.34 -28.69
N VAL A 231 18.59 -24.27 -29.44
CA VAL A 231 18.91 -24.12 -30.87
C VAL A 231 17.64 -23.91 -31.72
N THR A 232 16.53 -24.56 -31.37
CA THR A 232 15.29 -24.52 -32.18
C THR A 232 14.53 -23.20 -32.08
N TYR A 233 14.67 -22.45 -30.99
CA TYR A 233 14.08 -21.11 -30.83
C TYR A 233 15.11 -19.98 -30.78
N GLY A 234 16.34 -20.24 -31.24
CA GLY A 234 17.37 -19.23 -31.48
C GLY A 234 18.04 -18.65 -30.22
N ASP A 235 18.10 -19.39 -29.11
CA ASP A 235 18.86 -19.00 -27.91
C ASP A 235 20.15 -19.84 -27.79
N MET A 236 21.06 -19.68 -28.75
CA MET A 236 22.36 -20.39 -28.81
C MET A 236 23.25 -20.14 -27.58
N SER A 237 23.03 -19.02 -26.88
CA SER A 237 23.76 -18.65 -25.67
C SER A 237 23.38 -19.44 -24.41
N ASP A 238 22.43 -20.37 -24.51
CA ASP A 238 22.05 -21.31 -23.44
C ASP A 238 22.41 -22.76 -23.77
N TYR A 239 23.20 -22.99 -24.82
CA TYR A 239 23.77 -24.30 -25.11
C TYR A 239 25.04 -24.47 -24.27
N SER A 240 24.94 -25.23 -23.18
CA SER A 240 26.11 -25.78 -22.52
C SER A 240 26.48 -27.09 -23.23
N GLU A 241 27.68 -27.13 -23.84
CA GLU A 241 28.32 -28.38 -24.26
C GLU A 241 28.64 -29.22 -23.02
N GLU A 242 27.66 -29.92 -22.48
CA GLU A 242 27.95 -31.07 -21.63
C GLU A 242 28.19 -32.25 -22.57
N TRP A 243 29.46 -32.52 -22.85
CA TRP A 243 29.93 -33.69 -23.60
C TRP A 243 29.56 -34.95 -22.81
N GLY A 244 28.40 -35.54 -23.12
CA GLY A 244 28.07 -36.89 -22.71
C GLY A 244 28.88 -37.86 -23.56
N SER A 245 29.84 -38.54 -22.94
CA SER A 245 30.57 -39.67 -23.53
C SER A 245 29.58 -40.79 -23.86
N THR A 246 29.07 -40.81 -25.09
CA THR A 246 28.43 -41.97 -25.73
C THR A 246 28.50 -41.75 -27.24
N ASP A 247 28.80 -42.81 -28.00
CA ASP A 247 29.26 -42.86 -29.40
C ASP A 247 28.28 -42.34 -30.48
N GLU A 248 27.53 -41.27 -30.21
CA GLU A 248 26.67 -40.54 -31.18
C GLU A 248 27.35 -39.25 -31.70
N GLU A 249 28.68 -39.27 -31.83
CA GLU A 249 29.50 -38.09 -32.14
C GLU A 249 29.29 -37.53 -33.56
N ASP A 250 28.89 -38.34 -34.55
CA ASP A 250 28.89 -37.90 -35.96
C ASP A 250 27.64 -37.11 -36.39
N PHE A 251 26.46 -37.37 -35.82
CA PHE A 251 25.22 -36.73 -36.30
C PHE A 251 25.03 -35.29 -35.80
N HIS A 252 25.56 -34.98 -34.61
CA HIS A 252 25.36 -33.69 -33.97
C HIS A 252 26.36 -32.61 -34.46
N VAL A 253 27.58 -33.02 -34.82
CA VAL A 253 28.63 -32.13 -35.33
C VAL A 253 28.28 -31.60 -36.72
N GLU A 254 27.77 -32.45 -37.62
CA GLU A 254 27.34 -32.02 -38.96
C GLU A 254 26.24 -30.94 -38.89
N ARG A 255 25.28 -31.11 -37.98
CA ARG A 255 24.17 -30.17 -37.84
C ARG A 255 24.65 -28.81 -37.33
N TYR A 256 25.61 -28.77 -36.42
CA TYR A 256 26.20 -27.52 -35.92
C TYR A 256 27.00 -26.77 -36.98
N LEU A 257 27.80 -27.48 -37.77
CA LEU A 257 28.57 -26.88 -38.88
C LEU A 257 27.66 -26.31 -39.97
N LYS A 258 26.53 -26.96 -40.25
CA LYS A 258 25.55 -26.50 -41.24
C LYS A 258 24.86 -25.19 -40.85
N TYR A 259 24.74 -24.88 -39.56
CA TYR A 259 24.15 -23.63 -39.08
C TYR A 259 25.15 -22.47 -38.95
N LYS A 260 26.47 -22.75 -38.90
CA LYS A 260 27.51 -21.72 -38.81
C LYS A 260 27.91 -21.13 -40.17
N ILE A 261 27.54 -21.79 -41.26
CA ILE A 261 27.90 -21.43 -42.65
C ILE A 261 26.78 -20.60 -43.35
N LYS A 262 25.73 -20.20 -42.64
CA LYS A 262 24.70 -19.27 -43.11
C LYS A 262 24.64 -18.03 -42.23
#